data_AF-A0A7K2MCQ1-F1
#
_entry.id   AF-A0A7K2MCQ1-F1
#
_cell.length_a   1.000
_cell.length_b   1.000
_cell.length_c   1.000
_cell.angle_alpha   90.00
_cell.angle_beta   90.00
_cell.angle_gamma   90.00
#
_symmetry.space_group_name_H-M   'P 1'
#
loop_
_entity.id
_entity.type
_entity.pdbx_description
1 polymer ?
#
loop_
_entity_poly.entity_id
_entity_poly.type
_entity_poly.pdbx_seq_one_letter_code
_entity_poly.pdbx_strand_id
1 'polypeptide(L)'
;ARAHATAADRLGERHERPLVAVFTGWYRAMEAGDERAVRSAAGLLDGAGMPGLAAGLLPLALLCLRLADRPGAALEAAAAVDLDADWGPYRPWARPFALLG
;
A
#
# COMPACT_ATOMS: atom_id res chain seq x y z
N ALA A 1 16.70 -5.45 3.34
CA ALA A 1 15.78 -4.32 3.08
C ALA A 1 15.56 -3.45 4.33
N ARG A 2 15.10 -3.99 5.46
CA ARG A 2 14.89 -3.23 6.73
C ARG A 2 16.05 -2.32 7.16
N ALA A 3 17.28 -2.81 7.14
CA ALA A 3 18.46 -2.00 7.49
C ALA A 3 18.65 -0.78 6.56
N HIS A 4 18.32 -0.92 5.27
CA HIS A 4 18.36 0.19 4.31
C HIS A 4 17.23 1.19 4.56
N ALA A 5 16.02 0.76 4.95
CA ALA A 5 14.95 1.67 5.34
C ALA A 5 15.36 2.54 6.54
N THR A 6 15.98 1.94 7.57
CA THR A 6 16.52 2.69 8.71
C THR A 6 17.64 3.65 8.31
N ALA A 7 18.54 3.23 7.41
CA ALA A 7 19.60 4.11 6.91
C ALA A 7 19.04 5.29 6.10
N ALA A 8 18.02 5.03 5.29
CA ALA A 8 17.31 6.04 4.51
C ALA A 8 16.66 7.07 5.44
N ASP A 9 15.92 6.66 6.48
CA ASP A 9 15.30 7.60 7.42
C ASP A 9 16.30 8.58 8.03
N ARG A 10 17.44 8.06 8.52
CA ARG A 10 18.52 8.90 9.07
C ARG A 10 19.06 9.88 8.04
N LEU A 11 19.14 9.48 6.77
CA LEU A 11 19.58 10.36 5.69
C LEU A 11 18.50 11.39 5.35
N GLY A 12 17.23 11.00 5.33
CA GLY A 12 16.08 11.86 5.10
C GLY A 12 15.93 12.94 6.15
N GLU A 13 16.11 12.59 7.43
CA GLU A 13 16.16 13.54 8.55
C GLU A 13 17.29 14.56 8.38
N ARG A 14 18.51 14.09 8.09
CA ARG A 14 19.68 14.97 7.93
C ARG A 14 19.58 15.94 6.74
N HIS A 15 18.81 15.58 5.71
CA HIS A 15 18.71 16.36 4.47
C HIS A 15 17.31 16.92 4.21
N GLU A 16 16.46 16.94 5.22
CA GLU A 16 15.10 17.49 5.17
C GLU A 16 14.30 16.94 3.97
N ARG A 17 14.35 15.61 3.80
CA ARG A 17 13.61 14.88 2.76
C ARG A 17 12.41 14.16 3.37
N PRO A 18 11.28 14.84 3.60
CA PRO A 18 10.12 14.27 4.28
C PRO A 18 9.54 13.05 3.55
N LEU A 19 9.68 12.98 2.22
CA LEU A 19 9.24 11.83 1.42
C LEU A 19 9.93 10.51 1.79
N VAL A 20 11.12 10.56 2.39
CA VAL A 20 11.80 9.33 2.85
C VAL A 20 10.95 8.61 3.90
N ALA A 21 10.39 9.34 4.86
CA ALA A 21 9.54 8.77 5.90
C ALA A 21 8.26 8.15 5.34
N VAL A 22 7.72 8.71 4.24
CA VAL A 22 6.58 8.14 3.52
C VAL A 22 6.95 6.76 2.96
N PHE A 23 8.06 6.66 2.22
CA PHE A 23 8.48 5.40 1.61
C PHE A 23 8.85 4.32 2.63
N THR A 24 9.60 4.68 3.66
CA THR A 24 10.02 3.72 4.69
C THR A 24 8.85 3.33 5.61
N GLY A 25 7.89 4.23 5.84
CA GLY A 25 6.64 3.94 6.54
C GLY A 25 5.78 2.92 5.78
N TRP A 26 5.59 3.13 4.47
CA TRP A 26 4.89 2.17 3.61
C TRP A 26 5.63 0.82 3.50
N TYR A 27 6.97 0.83 3.41
CA TYR A 27 7.77 -0.40 3.47
C TYR A 27 7.50 -1.19 4.76
N ARG A 28 7.52 -0.51 5.92
CA ARG A 28 7.28 -1.16 7.22
C ARG A 28 5.86 -1.70 7.34
N ALA A 29 4.88 -0.99 6.80
CA ALA A 29 3.50 -1.47 6.77
C ALA A 29 3.34 -2.74 5.93
N MET A 30 3.96 -2.78 4.74
CA MET A 30 3.94 -3.96 3.89
C MET A 30 4.74 -5.13 4.50
N GLU A 31 5.84 -4.84 5.20
CA GLU A 31 6.65 -5.85 5.90
C GLU A 31 5.90 -6.43 7.12
N ALA A 32 5.09 -5.63 7.81
CA ALA A 32 4.25 -6.10 8.92
C ALA A 32 3.13 -7.04 8.42
N GLY A 33 2.66 -6.84 7.20
CA GLY A 33 1.69 -7.74 6.56
C GLY A 33 0.28 -7.65 7.12
N ASP A 34 -0.03 -6.60 7.92
CA ASP A 34 -1.34 -6.44 8.55
C ASP A 34 -2.08 -5.19 8.08
N GLU A 35 -3.41 -5.29 8.06
CA GLU A 35 -4.30 -4.23 7.59
C GLU A 35 -4.18 -2.93 8.41
N ARG A 36 -3.92 -3.02 9.71
CA ARG A 36 -3.83 -1.84 10.59
C ARG A 36 -2.59 -1.01 10.25
N ALA A 37 -1.45 -1.67 10.00
CA ALA A 37 -0.22 -1.01 9.60
C ALA A 37 -0.38 -0.31 8.24
N VAL A 38 -1.01 -0.98 7.26
CA VAL A 38 -1.30 -0.38 5.94
C VAL A 38 -2.23 0.81 6.04
N ARG A 39 -3.30 0.74 6.84
CA ARG A 39 -4.21 1.88 7.09
C ARG A 39 -3.49 3.05 7.76
N SER A 40 -2.58 2.78 8.71
CA SER A 40 -1.76 3.81 9.35
C SER A 40 -0.83 4.50 8.35
N ALA A 41 -0.17 3.73 7.49
CA ALA A 41 0.73 4.26 6.46
C ALA A 41 0.00 5.12 5.41
N ALA A 42 -1.29 4.88 5.17
CA ALA A 42 -2.08 5.71 4.26
C ALA A 42 -2.08 7.20 4.66
N GLY A 43 -2.12 7.51 5.95
CA GLY A 43 -2.04 8.89 6.43
C GLY A 43 -0.71 9.60 6.14
N LEU A 44 0.37 8.85 5.84
CA LEU A 44 1.65 9.45 5.46
C LEU A 44 1.62 10.11 4.07
N LEU A 45 0.62 9.80 3.25
CA LEU A 45 0.45 10.41 1.92
C LEU A 45 -0.25 11.76 1.97
N ASP A 46 -0.91 12.09 3.09
CA ASP A 46 -1.58 13.37 3.26
C ASP A 46 -0.55 14.50 3.21
N GLY A 47 -0.71 15.39 2.23
CA GLY A 47 0.24 16.49 2.02
C GLY A 47 1.59 16.10 1.43
N ALA A 48 1.81 14.83 1.05
CA ALA A 48 3.06 14.37 0.45
C ALA A 48 3.28 14.86 -1.00
N GLY A 49 2.27 15.50 -1.62
CA GLY A 49 2.35 15.95 -3.01
C GLY A 49 2.37 14.81 -4.03
N MET A 50 1.81 13.65 -3.67
CA MET A 50 1.82 12.44 -4.50
C MET A 50 0.40 11.98 -4.92
N PRO A 51 -0.45 12.83 -5.52
CA PRO A 51 -1.84 12.47 -5.82
C PRO A 51 -1.97 11.27 -6.76
N GLY A 52 -1.07 11.12 -7.72
CA GLY A 52 -1.05 9.97 -8.64
C GLY A 52 -0.66 8.63 -7.99
N LEU A 53 -0.05 8.67 -6.80
CA LEU A 53 0.18 7.49 -5.97
C LEU A 53 -0.93 7.33 -4.93
N ALA A 54 -1.33 8.42 -4.27
CA ALA A 54 -2.22 8.35 -3.13
C ALA A 54 -3.63 7.90 -3.49
N ALA A 55 -4.14 8.30 -4.66
CA ALA A 55 -5.42 7.83 -5.18
C ALA A 55 -5.37 6.30 -5.34
N GLY A 56 -6.12 5.58 -4.51
CA GLY A 56 -6.25 4.13 -4.60
C GLY A 56 -5.09 3.26 -4.10
N LEU A 57 -4.02 3.81 -3.53
CA LEU A 57 -2.95 2.95 -2.99
C LEU A 57 -3.41 2.11 -1.79
N LEU A 58 -4.25 2.68 -0.90
CA LEU A 58 -4.79 1.97 0.25
C LEU A 58 -5.58 0.70 -0.17
N PRO A 59 -6.61 0.78 -1.03
CA PRO A 59 -7.33 -0.42 -1.46
C PRO A 59 -6.43 -1.41 -2.22
N LEU A 60 -5.46 -0.93 -3.01
CA LEU A 60 -4.48 -1.79 -3.66
C LEU A 60 -3.61 -2.54 -2.66
N ALA A 61 -3.07 -1.87 -1.64
CA ALA A 61 -2.22 -2.51 -0.63
C ALA A 61 -2.99 -3.56 0.17
N LEU A 62 -4.26 -3.29 0.51
CA LEU A 62 -5.13 -4.28 1.17
C LEU A 62 -5.41 -5.49 0.28
N LEU A 63 -5.58 -5.29 -1.04
CA LEU A 63 -5.70 -6.40 -1.99
C LEU A 63 -4.41 -7.23 -2.03
N CYS A 64 -3.23 -6.60 -2.08
CA CYS A 64 -1.95 -7.29 -2.03
C CYS A 64 -1.79 -8.13 -0.75
N LEU A 65 -2.19 -7.61 0.42
CA LEU A 65 -2.14 -8.37 1.68
C LEU A 65 -3.01 -9.63 1.61
N ARG A 66 -4.26 -9.51 1.14
CA ARG A 66 -5.16 -10.67 0.99
C ARG A 66 -4.60 -11.73 0.06
N LEU A 67 -3.98 -11.30 -1.05
CA LEU A 67 -3.36 -12.21 -2.02
C LEU A 67 -2.09 -12.90 -1.47
N ALA A 68 -1.36 -12.23 -0.57
CA ALA A 68 -0.13 -12.76 0.01
C ALA A 68 -0.37 -13.79 1.13
N ASP A 69 -1.55 -13.79 1.76
CA ASP A 69 -1.82 -14.53 2.98
C ASP A 69 -1.80 -16.06 2.79
N ARG A 70 -2.24 -16.58 1.63
CA ARG A 70 -2.25 -18.03 1.36
C ARG A 70 -2.36 -18.40 -0.12
N PRO A 71 -1.76 -19.54 -0.55
CA PRO A 71 -2.01 -20.10 -1.88
C PRO A 71 -3.51 -20.37 -2.08
N GLY A 72 -4.08 -19.86 -3.18
CA GLY A 72 -5.52 -19.98 -3.47
C GLY A 72 -6.39 -18.84 -2.93
N ALA A 73 -5.81 -17.85 -2.23
CA ALA A 73 -6.53 -16.66 -1.76
C ALA A 73 -7.11 -15.79 -2.87
N ALA A 74 -6.78 -16.03 -4.14
CA ALA A 74 -7.26 -15.22 -5.26
C ALA A 74 -8.79 -15.15 -5.35
N LEU A 75 -9.50 -16.26 -5.06
CA LEU A 75 -10.97 -16.30 -5.10
C LEU A 75 -11.61 -15.60 -3.88
N GLU A 76 -11.00 -15.74 -2.70
CA GLU A 76 -11.45 -15.04 -1.49
C GLU A 76 -11.17 -13.54 -1.57
N ALA A 77 -10.00 -13.17 -2.08
CA ALA A 77 -9.63 -11.78 -2.36
C ALA A 77 -10.56 -11.17 -3.42
N ALA A 78 -10.88 -11.92 -4.48
CA ALA A 78 -11.84 -11.55 -5.51
C ALA A 78 -13.22 -11.20 -4.95
N ALA A 79 -13.76 -12.04 -4.06
CA ALA A 79 -15.05 -11.81 -3.40
C ALA A 79 -15.06 -10.52 -2.54
N ALA A 80 -13.89 -10.06 -2.09
CA ALA A 80 -13.74 -8.83 -1.31
C ALA A 80 -13.42 -7.58 -2.17
N VAL A 81 -13.30 -7.71 -3.50
CA VAL A 81 -13.05 -6.57 -4.39
C VAL A 81 -14.36 -5.85 -4.68
N ASP A 82 -14.51 -4.67 -4.08
CA ASP A 82 -15.51 -3.68 -4.48
C ASP A 82 -14.93 -2.77 -5.57
N LEU A 83 -15.38 -2.88 -6.82
CA LEU A 83 -14.92 -2.05 -7.94
C LEU A 83 -15.40 -0.60 -7.90
N ASP A 84 -16.37 -0.28 -7.04
CA ASP A 84 -16.86 1.09 -6.81
C ASP A 84 -16.02 1.84 -5.77
N ALA A 85 -15.12 1.14 -5.07
CA ALA A 85 -14.12 1.79 -4.23
C ALA A 85 -13.20 2.71 -5.04
N ASP A 86 -12.57 3.68 -4.38
CA ASP A 86 -11.63 4.59 -5.03
C ASP A 86 -10.29 3.88 -5.30
N TRP A 87 -10.20 3.22 -6.45
CA TRP A 87 -8.98 2.57 -6.93
C TRP A 87 -8.03 3.52 -7.66
N GLY A 88 -8.42 4.78 -7.91
CA GLY A 88 -7.63 5.72 -8.69
C GLY A 88 -7.02 5.10 -9.97
N PRO A 89 -5.72 5.33 -10.25
CA PRO A 89 -5.03 4.75 -11.40
C PRO A 89 -4.81 3.23 -11.30
N TYR A 90 -5.09 2.61 -10.15
CA TYR A 90 -4.88 1.17 -9.91
C TYR A 90 -6.11 0.31 -10.24
N ARG A 91 -7.24 0.90 -10.65
CA ARG A 91 -8.44 0.16 -11.05
C ARG A 91 -8.18 -0.98 -12.04
N PRO A 92 -7.31 -0.84 -13.06
CA PRO A 92 -6.99 -1.94 -13.97
C PRO A 92 -6.39 -3.17 -13.30
N TRP A 93 -5.78 -3.02 -12.11
CA TRP A 93 -5.17 -4.13 -11.36
C TRP A 93 -6.18 -4.85 -10.47
N ALA A 94 -7.23 -4.16 -10.02
CA ALA A 94 -8.34 -4.77 -9.26
C ALA A 94 -9.32 -5.53 -10.16
N ARG A 95 -9.53 -5.06 -11.40
CA ARG A 95 -10.53 -5.59 -12.33
C ARG A 95 -10.46 -7.11 -12.57
N PRO A 96 -9.29 -7.73 -12.78
CA PRO A 96 -9.23 -9.18 -12.99
C PRO A 96 -9.77 -9.98 -11.81
N PHE A 97 -9.57 -9.51 -10.58
CA PHE A 97 -10.04 -10.19 -9.37
C PHE A 97 -11.55 -10.07 -9.20
N ALA A 98 -12.14 -8.90 -9.48
CA ALA A 98 -13.60 -8.75 -9.46
C ALA A 98 -14.34 -9.61 -10.49
N LEU A 99 -13.66 -10.08 -11.55
CA LEU A 99 -14.24 -10.99 -12.55
C LEU A 99 -14.16 -12.47 -12.15
N LEU A 100 -13.46 -12.80 -11.07
CA LEU A 100 -13.34 -14.17 -10.55
C LEU A 100 -14.40 -14.50 -9.50
N GLY A 101 -15.07 -13.48 -8.94
CA GLY A 101 -16.11 -13.60 -7.91
C GLY A 101 -17.52 -13.63 -8.47
#